data_AF-A0A943HRX9-F1
#
_entry.id   AF-A0A943HRX9-F1
#
_cell.length_a   1.000
_cell.length_b   1.000
_cell.length_c   1.000
_cell.angle_alpha   90.00
_cell.angle_beta   90.00
_cell.angle_gamma   90.00
#
_symmetry.space_group_name_H-M   'P 1'
#
loop_
_entity.id
_entity.type
_entity.pdbx_description
1 polymer ?
#
loop_
_entity_poly.entity_id
_entity_poly.type
_entity_poly.pdbx_seq_one_letter_code
_entity_poly.pdbx_strand_id
1 'polypeptide(L)'
;MSLENYEVLPVEVQNVQVVQVDAVERANVDSQVATAKRYPRDIRRSIDNSVVMATINQETAQSCSYALPRGGSPIMGPSVHLAKIIVSNWGNMRTEAKVVQITDKQVISRGTCWDLETNVASSFEVRRSIIGKNGQRFSDDMITVTGNAANSISYRNAVFAVIPKAIIDRVYYAAQRFITGDLSDSDKLLKARTGILNNFKNNYSITEEEVVKMCGKQTVNQINADEISMLMGTIQALKDGDTTVDELMKSIRDSKEVKNNRIAEIAEKAAGIEEQPKPEQPVNQPQSNTSNEPVQKTLL
;
A
#
# COMPACT_ATOMS: atom_id res chain seq x y z
N MET A 1 -19.98 -9.39 80.05
CA MET A 1 -18.86 -8.58 79.56
C MET A 1 -17.66 -9.51 79.41
N SER A 2 -17.19 -9.72 78.19
CA SER A 2 -15.83 -10.21 77.91
C SER A 2 -15.54 -9.95 76.42
N LEU A 3 -15.05 -8.75 76.13
CA LEU A 3 -14.37 -8.43 74.87
C LEU A 3 -12.87 -8.61 75.13
N GLU A 4 -12.43 -9.85 75.23
CA GLU A 4 -11.01 -10.19 75.29
C GLU A 4 -10.72 -11.08 74.09
N ASN A 5 -10.15 -10.45 73.06
CA ASN A 5 -9.29 -10.99 72.00
C ASN A 5 -9.53 -10.21 70.70
N TYR A 6 -9.00 -8.99 70.65
CA TYR A 6 -8.64 -8.40 69.37
C TYR A 6 -7.25 -7.80 69.50
N GLU A 7 -6.29 -8.43 68.83
CA GLU A 7 -4.92 -7.97 68.75
C GLU A 7 -4.82 -6.97 67.59
N VAL A 8 -4.52 -5.71 67.91
CA VAL A 8 -4.34 -4.65 66.90
C VAL A 8 -2.86 -4.60 66.55
N LEU A 9 -2.49 -5.27 65.46
CA LEU A 9 -1.16 -5.09 64.88
C LEU A 9 -1.15 -3.78 64.07
N PRO A 10 -0.20 -2.86 64.30
CA PRO A 10 -0.06 -1.69 63.47
C PRO A 10 0.27 -2.14 62.04
N VAL A 11 -0.50 -1.67 61.07
CA VAL A 11 -0.14 -1.79 59.66
C VAL A 11 1.11 -0.94 59.49
N GLU A 12 2.28 -1.58 59.38
CA GLU A 12 3.47 -0.88 58.92
C GLU A 12 3.13 -0.28 57.56
N VAL A 13 3.21 1.05 57.47
CA VAL A 13 3.14 1.76 56.22
C VAL A 13 4.32 1.24 55.41
N GLN A 14 4.09 0.25 54.55
CA GLN A 14 5.02 -0.01 53.47
C GLN A 14 5.15 1.33 52.76
N ASN A 15 6.31 1.96 52.91
CA ASN A 15 6.72 3.05 52.07
C ASN A 15 6.74 2.46 50.66
N VAL A 16 5.59 2.47 50.00
CA VAL A 16 5.50 2.33 48.56
C VAL A 16 6.37 3.46 48.09
N GLN A 17 7.60 3.13 47.66
CA GLN A 17 8.35 4.03 46.83
C GLN A 17 7.42 4.30 45.66
N VAL A 18 6.73 5.43 45.69
CA VAL A 18 6.08 6.01 44.54
C VAL A 18 7.26 6.42 43.66
N VAL A 19 7.80 5.44 42.95
CA VAL A 19 9.06 5.56 42.24
C VAL A 19 8.90 6.71 41.25
N GLN A 20 9.94 7.53 41.23
CA GLN A 20 10.16 8.76 40.48
C GLN A 20 10.18 8.55 38.95
N VAL A 21 9.22 7.80 38.39
CA VAL A 21 9.12 7.46 36.96
C VAL A 21 9.05 8.74 36.12
N ASP A 22 8.22 9.70 36.53
CA ASP A 22 8.08 10.98 35.84
C ASP A 22 9.38 11.81 35.83
N ALA A 23 10.17 11.75 36.91
CA ALA A 23 11.41 12.51 36.99
C ALA A 23 12.50 11.92 36.08
N VAL A 24 12.57 10.59 36.00
CA VAL A 24 13.52 9.88 35.12
C VAL A 24 13.13 10.06 33.65
N GLU A 25 11.83 9.94 33.31
CA GLU A 25 11.36 10.17 31.94
C GLU A 25 11.58 11.60 31.48
N ARG A 26 11.28 12.58 32.35
CA ARG A 26 11.58 13.99 32.08
C ARG A 26 13.08 14.20 31.86
N ALA A 27 13.93 13.70 32.75
CA ALA A 27 15.38 13.84 32.60
C ALA A 27 15.89 13.22 31.30
N ASN A 28 15.35 12.08 30.89
CA ASN A 28 15.70 11.43 29.62
C ASN A 28 15.26 12.24 28.40
N VAL A 29 14.04 12.80 28.42
CA VAL A 29 13.53 13.66 27.35
C VAL A 29 14.36 14.95 27.26
N ASP A 30 14.56 15.61 28.39
CA ASP A 30 15.29 16.87 28.46
C ASP A 30 16.74 16.70 28.01
N SER A 31 17.41 15.62 28.41
CA SER A 31 18.78 15.30 27.98
C SER A 31 18.89 15.11 26.46
N GLN A 32 17.92 14.40 25.86
CA GLN A 32 17.90 14.16 24.41
C GLN A 32 17.67 15.47 23.64
N VAL A 33 16.67 16.26 24.04
CA VAL A 33 16.35 17.55 23.38
C VAL A 33 17.49 18.55 23.59
N ALA A 34 18.09 18.63 24.78
CA ALA A 34 19.23 19.49 25.05
C ALA A 34 20.44 19.11 24.21
N THR A 35 20.73 17.81 24.05
CA THR A 35 21.82 17.32 23.21
C THR A 35 21.58 17.66 21.74
N ALA A 36 20.36 17.46 21.23
CA ALA A 36 19.99 17.81 19.85
C ALA A 36 20.14 19.32 19.58
N LYS A 37 19.73 20.17 20.52
CA LYS A 37 19.91 21.64 20.41
C LYS A 37 21.37 22.08 20.52
N ARG A 38 22.20 21.35 21.27
CA ARG A 38 23.63 21.62 21.41
C ARG A 38 24.41 21.25 20.14
N TYR A 39 23.99 20.21 19.45
CA TYR A 39 24.62 19.70 18.23
C TYR A 39 23.61 19.69 17.08
N PRO A 40 23.24 20.88 16.53
CA PRO A 40 22.26 20.97 15.47
C PRO A 40 22.76 20.30 14.19
N ARG A 41 21.81 19.77 13.41
CA ARG A 41 22.10 19.09 12.14
C ARG A 41 22.59 20.08 11.07
N ASP A 42 23.35 19.57 10.12
CA ASP A 42 23.60 20.26 8.84
C ASP A 42 22.67 19.67 7.79
N ILE A 43 21.63 20.43 7.43
CA ILE A 43 20.59 20.01 6.49
C ILE A 43 21.19 19.66 5.12
N ARG A 44 22.18 20.42 4.62
CA ARG A 44 22.77 20.14 3.31
C ARG A 44 23.53 18.83 3.34
N ARG A 45 24.39 18.66 4.35
CA ARG A 45 25.13 17.41 4.54
C ARG A 45 24.21 16.20 4.70
N SER A 46 23.12 16.34 5.46
CA SER A 46 22.13 15.27 5.62
C SER A 46 21.48 14.87 4.31
N ILE A 47 21.13 15.84 3.46
CA ILE A 47 20.55 15.59 2.13
C ILE A 47 21.59 14.92 1.22
N ASP A 48 22.79 15.47 1.13
CA ASP A 48 23.83 14.99 0.21
C ASP A 48 24.27 13.57 0.58
N ASN A 49 24.45 13.27 1.87
CA ASN A 49 24.72 11.92 2.33
C ASN A 49 23.57 10.96 2.01
N SER A 50 22.31 11.40 2.18
CA SER A 50 21.14 10.57 1.83
C SER A 50 21.10 10.26 0.34
N VAL A 51 21.44 11.22 -0.52
CA VAL A 51 21.54 11.02 -1.97
C VAL A 51 22.63 9.99 -2.29
N VAL A 52 23.84 10.18 -1.76
CA VAL A 52 24.97 9.25 -1.97
C VAL A 52 24.59 7.83 -1.57
N MET A 53 23.97 7.66 -0.41
CA MET A 53 23.54 6.35 0.10
C MET A 53 22.44 5.74 -0.77
N ALA A 54 21.47 6.54 -1.22
CA ALA A 54 20.39 6.08 -2.09
C ALA A 54 20.88 5.69 -3.50
N THR A 55 22.00 6.25 -3.96
CA THR A 55 22.56 6.03 -5.30
C THR A 55 23.88 5.24 -5.29
N ILE A 56 24.19 4.53 -4.20
CA ILE A 56 25.46 3.80 -4.09
C ILE A 56 25.56 2.61 -5.07
N ASN A 57 24.42 1.97 -5.35
CA ASN A 57 24.28 0.89 -6.32
C ASN A 57 22.82 0.77 -6.78
N GLN A 58 22.62 0.00 -7.85
CA GLN A 58 21.31 -0.14 -8.51
C GLN A 58 20.26 -0.74 -7.58
N GLU A 59 20.65 -1.77 -6.80
CA GLU A 59 19.75 -2.49 -5.89
C GLU A 59 19.22 -1.58 -4.79
N THR A 60 20.10 -0.76 -4.19
CA THR A 60 19.72 0.21 -3.16
C THR A 60 18.78 1.26 -3.73
N ALA A 61 19.08 1.79 -4.92
CA ALA A 61 18.23 2.77 -5.58
C ALA A 61 16.84 2.19 -5.86
N GLN A 62 16.76 0.96 -6.39
CA GLN A 62 15.50 0.25 -6.63
C GLN A 62 14.69 0.09 -5.34
N SER A 63 15.34 -0.30 -4.24
CA SER A 63 14.70 -0.47 -2.93
C SER A 63 14.09 0.83 -2.37
N CYS A 64 14.53 2.00 -2.83
CA CYS A 64 14.00 3.30 -2.39
C CYS A 64 12.56 3.58 -2.88
N SER A 65 12.02 2.69 -3.71
CA SER A 65 10.70 2.80 -4.30
C SER A 65 9.85 1.60 -3.92
N TYR A 66 8.57 1.84 -3.68
CA TYR A 66 7.59 0.75 -3.57
C TYR A 66 6.57 0.88 -4.69
N ALA A 67 5.99 -0.24 -5.10
CA ALA A 67 4.87 -0.31 -6.01
C ALA A 67 3.73 -1.07 -5.33
N LEU A 68 2.52 -0.51 -5.34
CA LEU A 68 1.32 -1.22 -4.90
C LEU A 68 0.33 -1.29 -6.07
N PRO A 69 -0.01 -2.48 -6.59
CA PRO A 69 -1.01 -2.61 -7.63
C PRO A 69 -2.38 -2.20 -7.07
N ARG A 70 -2.99 -1.16 -7.64
CA ARG A 70 -4.34 -0.73 -7.24
C ARG A 70 -5.14 -0.26 -8.45
N GLY A 71 -6.22 -0.95 -8.77
CA GLY A 71 -7.09 -0.59 -9.91
C GLY A 71 -6.47 -0.81 -11.29
N GLY A 72 -5.45 -1.67 -11.38
CA GLY A 72 -4.75 -2.03 -12.63
C GLY A 72 -3.57 -1.14 -13.01
N SER A 73 -3.26 -0.12 -12.20
CA SER A 73 -2.01 0.63 -12.29
C SER A 73 -1.25 0.52 -10.98
N PRO A 74 0.07 0.28 -11.01
CA PRO A 74 0.89 0.29 -9.81
C PRO A 74 1.05 1.73 -9.30
N ILE A 75 0.63 1.98 -8.06
CA ILE A 75 0.90 3.23 -7.37
C ILE A 75 2.33 3.16 -6.87
N MET A 76 3.18 4.05 -7.39
CA MET A 76 4.57 4.14 -6.97
C MET A 76 4.80 5.30 -6.01
N GLY A 77 5.78 5.12 -5.14
CA GLY A 77 6.21 6.18 -4.25
C GLY A 77 7.45 5.83 -3.44
N PRO A 78 7.87 6.75 -2.56
CA PRO A 78 9.01 6.55 -1.68
C PRO A 78 8.76 5.39 -0.71
N SER A 79 9.74 4.49 -0.58
CA SER A 79 9.63 3.28 0.24
C SER A 79 10.06 3.50 1.70
N VAL A 80 9.90 2.47 2.53
CA VAL A 80 10.46 2.43 3.88
C VAL A 80 12.00 2.43 3.88
N HIS A 81 12.65 1.88 2.85
CA HIS A 81 14.10 1.87 2.74
C HIS A 81 14.64 3.28 2.54
N LEU A 82 13.99 4.07 1.67
CA LEU A 82 14.30 5.48 1.53
C LEU A 82 14.12 6.23 2.86
N ALA A 83 13.03 5.97 3.58
CA ALA A 83 12.81 6.57 4.90
C ALA A 83 13.94 6.25 5.88
N LYS A 84 14.41 5.00 5.92
CA LYS A 84 15.54 4.57 6.76
C LYS A 84 16.86 5.24 6.36
N ILE A 85 17.14 5.36 5.06
CA ILE A 85 18.33 6.08 4.54
C ILE A 85 18.29 7.55 4.95
N ILE A 86 17.13 8.20 4.85
CA ILE A 86 17.01 9.60 5.26
C ILE A 86 17.20 9.70 6.77
N VAL A 87 16.54 8.87 7.58
CA VAL A 87 16.64 8.92 9.05
C VAL A 87 18.07 8.71 9.54
N SER A 88 18.83 7.78 8.94
CA SER A 88 20.23 7.54 9.33
C SER A 88 21.15 8.73 9.08
N ASN A 89 20.78 9.62 8.15
CA ASN A 89 21.56 10.80 7.77
C ASN A 89 20.97 12.13 8.27
N TRP A 90 19.68 12.17 8.63
CA TRP A 90 18.98 13.38 9.06
C TRP A 90 19.52 13.93 10.38
N GLY A 91 19.96 13.04 11.29
CA GLY A 91 20.46 13.37 12.62
C GLY A 91 19.35 13.71 13.62
N ASN A 92 19.61 13.71 14.93
CA ASN A 92 18.66 14.18 15.96
C ASN A 92 17.22 13.64 15.82
N MET A 93 17.07 12.37 15.45
CA MET A 93 15.77 11.70 15.25
C MET A 93 15.59 10.54 16.22
N ARG A 94 14.36 10.38 16.71
CA ARG A 94 13.90 9.17 17.37
C ARG A 94 12.78 8.55 16.54
N THR A 95 12.97 7.31 16.13
CA THR A 95 11.98 6.59 15.33
C THR A 95 11.75 5.21 15.90
N GLU A 96 10.50 4.74 15.87
CA GLU A 96 10.11 3.41 16.34
C GLU A 96 8.94 2.93 15.48
N ALA A 97 8.86 1.62 15.25
CA ALA A 97 7.63 0.99 14.80
C ALA A 97 7.46 -0.35 15.49
N LYS A 98 6.28 -0.58 16.04
CA LYS A 98 5.94 -1.83 16.71
C LYS A 98 4.49 -2.21 16.49
N VAL A 99 4.24 -3.51 16.54
CA VAL A 99 2.88 -4.03 16.65
C VAL A 99 2.37 -3.69 18.04
N VAL A 100 1.33 -2.86 18.11
CA VAL A 100 0.74 -2.43 19.39
C VAL A 100 -0.37 -3.38 19.83
N GLN A 101 -1.05 -4.01 18.87
CA GLN A 101 -2.17 -4.90 19.14
C GLN A 101 -2.35 -5.91 18.02
N ILE A 102 -2.63 -7.16 18.39
CA ILE A 102 -3.13 -8.19 17.47
C ILE A 102 -4.53 -8.55 17.96
N THR A 103 -5.53 -8.37 17.10
CA THR A 103 -6.92 -8.77 17.37
C THR A 103 -7.23 -10.12 16.75
N ASP A 104 -8.50 -10.53 16.82
CA ASP A 104 -9.03 -11.69 16.10
C ASP A 104 -8.91 -11.55 14.58
N LYS A 105 -9.09 -10.32 14.06
CA LYS A 105 -9.21 -10.04 12.62
C LYS A 105 -8.12 -9.15 12.05
N GLN A 106 -7.38 -8.41 12.88
CA GLN A 106 -6.42 -7.42 12.42
C GLN A 106 -5.12 -7.41 13.24
N VAL A 107 -4.03 -7.01 12.59
CA VAL A 107 -2.82 -6.55 13.27
C VAL A 107 -2.73 -5.03 13.16
N ILE A 108 -2.44 -4.38 14.28
CA ILE A 108 -2.32 -2.93 14.40
C ILE A 108 -0.88 -2.60 14.74
N SER A 109 -0.24 -1.83 13.87
CA SER A 109 1.12 -1.34 14.07
C SER A 109 1.12 0.16 14.20
N ARG A 110 1.93 0.68 15.13
CA ARG A 110 2.15 2.11 15.30
C ARG A 110 3.60 2.45 14.96
N GLY A 111 3.75 3.40 14.05
CA GLY A 111 5.02 4.08 13.77
C GLY A 111 5.04 5.41 14.50
N THR A 112 6.17 5.77 15.08
CA THR A 112 6.40 7.08 15.72
C THR A 112 7.70 7.65 15.19
N CYS A 113 7.70 8.95 14.94
CA CYS A 113 8.87 9.70 14.53
C CYS A 113 8.90 11.03 15.29
N TRP A 114 10.04 11.37 15.84
CA TRP A 114 10.24 12.61 16.58
C TRP A 114 11.59 13.22 16.20
N ASP A 115 11.54 14.41 15.65
CA ASP A 115 12.69 15.29 15.49
C ASP A 115 12.94 16.02 16.80
N LEU A 116 14.06 15.69 17.46
CA LEU A 116 14.44 16.22 18.77
C LEU A 116 14.96 17.67 18.69
N GLU A 117 15.38 18.12 17.52
CA GLU A 117 15.93 19.47 17.31
C GLU A 117 14.81 20.49 17.07
N THR A 118 13.87 20.14 16.18
CA THR A 118 12.70 20.99 15.85
C THR A 118 11.49 20.70 16.73
N ASN A 119 11.53 19.63 17.53
CA ASN A 119 10.44 19.13 18.36
C ASN A 119 9.15 18.76 17.59
N VAL A 120 9.28 18.42 16.31
CA VAL A 120 8.15 17.91 15.52
C VAL A 120 8.03 16.41 15.74
N ALA A 121 6.88 15.97 16.22
CA ALA A 121 6.57 14.55 16.43
C ALA A 121 5.30 14.15 15.67
N SER A 122 5.31 12.94 15.13
CA SER A 122 4.16 12.35 14.46
C SER A 122 4.06 10.86 14.74
N SER A 123 2.83 10.35 14.76
CA SER A 123 2.55 8.93 14.91
C SER A 123 1.41 8.51 13.99
N PHE A 124 1.58 7.35 13.36
CA PHE A 124 0.56 6.74 12.50
C PHE A 124 0.31 5.31 12.92
N GLU A 125 -0.96 4.95 12.96
CA GLU A 125 -1.40 3.58 13.09
C GLU A 125 -1.82 3.01 11.75
N VAL A 126 -1.35 1.80 11.46
CA VAL A 126 -1.71 1.03 10.28
C VAL A 126 -2.35 -0.27 10.74
N ARG A 127 -3.54 -0.55 10.20
CA ARG A 127 -4.29 -1.77 10.46
C ARG A 127 -4.26 -2.66 9.22
N ARG A 128 -3.95 -3.93 9.39
CA ARG A 128 -3.97 -4.94 8.31
C ARG A 128 -4.84 -6.11 8.72
N SER A 129 -5.67 -6.59 7.81
CA SER A 129 -6.46 -7.81 8.02
C SER A 129 -5.53 -9.01 8.16
N ILE A 130 -5.82 -9.88 9.12
CA ILE A 130 -5.22 -11.21 9.28
C ILE A 130 -6.23 -12.32 8.99
N ILE A 131 -7.35 -11.97 8.34
CA ILE A 131 -8.33 -12.90 7.79
C ILE A 131 -8.05 -13.09 6.31
N GLY A 132 -7.85 -14.34 5.91
CA GLY A 132 -7.64 -14.74 4.53
C GLY A 132 -8.92 -14.70 3.69
N LYS A 133 -8.78 -14.92 2.39
CA LYS A 133 -9.89 -14.89 1.42
C LYS A 133 -11.04 -15.86 1.79
N ASN A 134 -10.71 -16.96 2.45
CA ASN A 134 -11.65 -18.01 2.85
C ASN A 134 -12.29 -17.75 4.23
N GLY A 135 -12.08 -16.56 4.82
CA GLY A 135 -12.58 -16.22 6.16
C GLY A 135 -11.77 -16.82 7.31
N GLN A 136 -10.75 -17.63 7.02
CA GLN A 136 -9.88 -18.23 8.03
C GLN A 136 -8.82 -17.24 8.52
N ARG A 137 -8.49 -17.32 9.81
CA ARG A 137 -7.39 -16.56 10.41
C ARG A 137 -6.04 -17.08 9.90
N PHE A 138 -5.10 -16.17 9.65
CA PHE A 138 -3.73 -16.50 9.31
C PHE A 138 -3.02 -17.29 10.41
N SER A 139 -2.01 -18.08 10.01
CA SER A 139 -1.06 -18.71 10.93
C SER A 139 -0.23 -17.65 11.67
N ASP A 140 0.38 -18.02 12.78
CA ASP A 140 1.19 -17.09 13.58
C ASP A 140 2.39 -16.54 12.80
N ASP A 141 3.00 -17.35 11.93
CA ASP A 141 4.06 -16.91 11.00
C ASP A 141 3.53 -15.84 10.03
N MET A 142 2.36 -16.08 9.43
CA MET A 142 1.75 -15.13 8.50
C MET A 142 1.28 -13.84 9.21
N ILE A 143 0.86 -13.93 10.46
CA ILE A 143 0.54 -12.76 11.29
C ILE A 143 1.80 -11.95 11.56
N THR A 144 2.92 -12.61 11.86
CA THR A 144 4.22 -11.95 12.07
C THR A 144 4.69 -11.23 10.81
N VAL A 145 4.61 -11.88 9.65
CA VAL A 145 4.92 -11.25 8.35
C VAL A 145 4.00 -10.06 8.07
N THR A 146 2.70 -10.21 8.34
CA THR A 146 1.73 -9.11 8.17
C THR A 146 2.01 -7.95 9.12
N GLY A 147 2.44 -8.24 10.35
CA GLY A 147 2.88 -7.26 11.34
C GLY A 147 4.13 -6.50 10.90
N ASN A 148 5.12 -7.19 10.33
CA ASN A 148 6.33 -6.57 9.78
C ASN A 148 6.02 -5.67 8.58
N ALA A 149 5.09 -6.07 7.72
CA ALA A 149 4.59 -5.22 6.64
C ALA A 149 3.88 -3.98 7.21
N ALA A 150 3.02 -4.14 8.23
CA ALA A 150 2.34 -3.02 8.88
C ALA A 150 3.33 -2.05 9.56
N ASN A 151 4.37 -2.58 10.23
CA ASN A 151 5.47 -1.80 10.81
C ASN A 151 6.20 -0.98 9.76
N SER A 152 6.47 -1.57 8.59
CA SER A 152 7.17 -0.86 7.51
C SER A 152 6.35 0.31 6.97
N ILE A 153 5.03 0.13 6.83
CA ILE A 153 4.12 1.19 6.36
C ILE A 153 3.98 2.29 7.42
N SER A 154 3.75 1.92 8.68
CA SER A 154 3.53 2.87 9.77
C SER A 154 4.80 3.69 10.06
N TYR A 155 5.98 3.05 10.07
CA TYR A 155 7.28 3.70 10.19
C TYR A 155 7.49 4.75 9.11
N ARG A 156 7.33 4.36 7.85
CA ARG A 156 7.51 5.25 6.69
C ARG A 156 6.60 6.46 6.77
N ASN A 157 5.31 6.25 7.08
CA ASN A 157 4.34 7.34 7.18
C ASN A 157 4.71 8.34 8.29
N ALA A 158 5.15 7.83 9.45
CA ALA A 158 5.60 8.69 10.55
C ALA A 158 6.83 9.53 10.17
N VAL A 159 7.83 8.92 9.54
CA VAL A 159 9.03 9.64 9.08
C VAL A 159 8.67 10.72 8.07
N PHE A 160 7.83 10.41 7.08
CA PHE A 160 7.47 11.35 6.02
C PHE A 160 6.52 12.47 6.45
N ALA A 161 5.90 12.36 7.62
CA ALA A 161 5.15 13.45 8.21
C ALA A 161 6.04 14.44 8.98
N VAL A 162 7.21 13.99 9.47
CA VAL A 162 8.16 14.84 10.21
C VAL A 162 9.14 15.51 9.26
N ILE A 163 9.66 14.77 8.27
CA ILE A 163 10.65 15.30 7.31
C ILE A 163 9.92 16.01 6.17
N PRO A 164 10.28 17.26 5.82
CA PRO A 164 9.61 17.98 4.74
C PRO A 164 9.67 17.24 3.39
N LYS A 165 8.55 17.23 2.67
CA LYS A 165 8.40 16.53 1.38
C LYS A 165 9.48 16.90 0.36
N ALA A 166 9.89 18.16 0.31
CA ALA A 166 10.94 18.63 -0.61
C ALA A 166 12.29 17.90 -0.43
N ILE A 167 12.61 17.50 0.81
CA ILE A 167 13.83 16.73 1.12
C ILE A 167 13.66 15.28 0.69
N ILE A 168 12.51 14.68 1.01
CA ILE A 168 12.18 13.31 0.64
C ILE A 168 12.22 13.16 -0.89
N ASP A 169 11.55 14.07 -1.60
CA ASP A 169 11.48 14.11 -3.06
C ASP A 169 12.87 14.24 -3.68
N ARG A 170 13.74 15.07 -3.11
CA ARG A 170 15.11 15.25 -3.62
C ARG A 170 15.90 13.94 -3.60
N VAL A 171 15.85 13.19 -2.51
CA VAL A 171 16.54 11.90 -2.40
C VAL A 171 15.86 10.84 -3.25
N TYR A 172 14.52 10.80 -3.24
CA TYR A 172 13.73 9.87 -4.05
C TYR A 172 14.01 10.02 -5.55
N TYR A 173 13.98 11.25 -6.08
CA TYR A 173 14.24 11.49 -7.49
C TYR A 173 15.69 11.26 -7.87
N ALA A 174 16.64 11.44 -6.95
CA ALA A 174 18.03 11.04 -7.21
C ALA A 174 18.15 9.52 -7.39
N ALA A 175 17.50 8.73 -6.52
CA ALA A 175 17.43 7.27 -6.67
C ALA A 175 16.75 6.87 -7.99
N GLN A 176 15.61 7.50 -8.34
CA GLN A 176 14.91 7.24 -9.60
C GLN A 176 15.80 7.53 -10.81
N ARG A 177 16.45 8.70 -10.85
CA ARG A 177 17.36 9.07 -11.94
C ARG A 177 18.55 8.11 -12.06
N PHE A 178 19.05 7.62 -10.93
CA PHE A 178 20.12 6.62 -10.93
C PHE A 178 19.67 5.32 -11.61
N ILE A 179 18.43 4.87 -11.34
CA ILE A 179 17.87 3.67 -11.96
C ILE A 179 17.59 3.89 -13.44
N THR A 180 16.93 5.01 -13.78
CA THR A 180 16.47 5.30 -15.15
C THR A 180 17.63 5.63 -16.08
N GLY A 181 18.76 6.08 -15.52
CA GLY A 181 19.84 6.70 -16.26
C GLY A 181 19.44 8.08 -16.80
N ASP A 182 20.29 8.59 -17.70
CA ASP A 182 20.09 9.88 -18.34
C ASP A 182 19.06 9.80 -19.48
N LEU A 183 17.91 10.44 -19.27
CA LEU A 183 16.81 10.57 -20.22
C LEU A 183 16.64 12.02 -20.73
N SER A 184 17.67 12.86 -20.60
CA SER A 184 17.62 14.28 -21.01
C SER A 184 17.51 14.48 -22.53
N ASP A 185 17.94 13.49 -23.31
CA ASP A 185 17.92 13.48 -24.77
C ASP A 185 16.70 12.73 -25.29
N SER A 186 16.04 13.30 -26.32
CA SER A 186 14.90 12.67 -27.01
C SER A 186 15.23 11.27 -27.52
N ASP A 187 16.45 11.04 -28.00
CA ASP A 187 16.86 9.74 -28.52
C ASP A 187 17.03 8.71 -27.40
N LYS A 188 17.55 9.12 -26.24
CA LYS A 188 17.68 8.27 -25.06
C LYS A 188 16.31 7.92 -24.49
N LEU A 189 15.40 8.90 -24.43
CA LEU A 189 14.02 8.68 -24.00
C LEU A 189 13.32 7.67 -24.91
N LEU A 190 13.47 7.80 -26.23
CA LEU A 190 12.84 6.92 -27.20
C LEU A 190 13.40 5.48 -27.12
N LYS A 191 14.71 5.34 -26.92
CA LYS A 191 15.35 4.03 -26.67
C LYS A 191 14.84 3.38 -25.39
N ALA A 192 14.79 4.13 -24.29
CA ALA A 192 14.28 3.62 -23.00
C ALA A 192 12.80 3.20 -23.11
N ARG A 193 11.97 4.05 -23.74
CA ARG A 193 10.55 3.76 -23.99
C ARG A 193 10.36 2.48 -24.81
N THR A 194 11.08 2.36 -25.92
CA THR A 194 11.03 1.17 -26.79
C THR A 194 11.51 -0.08 -26.06
N GLY A 195 12.60 0.02 -25.28
CA GLY A 195 13.15 -1.08 -24.51
C GLY A 195 12.16 -1.63 -23.47
N ILE A 196 11.47 -0.74 -22.75
CA ILE A 196 10.45 -1.11 -21.77
C ILE A 196 9.24 -1.76 -22.45
N LEU A 197 8.73 -1.19 -23.55
CA LEU A 197 7.61 -1.77 -24.29
C LEU A 197 7.94 -3.18 -24.79
N ASN A 198 9.14 -3.38 -25.33
CA ASN A 198 9.61 -4.70 -25.75
C ASN A 198 9.74 -5.67 -24.57
N ASN A 199 10.18 -5.20 -23.40
CA ASN A 199 10.26 -6.05 -22.20
C ASN A 199 8.88 -6.56 -21.78
N PHE A 200 7.89 -5.67 -21.70
CA PHE A 200 6.49 -6.02 -21.40
C PHE A 200 5.91 -7.01 -22.41
N LYS A 201 6.13 -6.77 -23.70
CA LYS A 201 5.63 -7.63 -24.76
C LYS A 201 6.28 -9.03 -24.71
N ASN A 202 7.61 -9.08 -24.60
CA ASN A 202 8.35 -10.32 -24.77
C ASN A 202 8.33 -11.21 -23.51
N ASN A 203 8.37 -10.61 -22.32
CA ASN A 203 8.47 -11.37 -21.07
C ASN A 203 7.12 -11.60 -20.40
N TYR A 204 6.13 -10.74 -20.66
CA TYR A 204 4.85 -10.75 -19.94
C TYR A 204 3.63 -10.75 -20.86
N SER A 205 3.82 -10.74 -22.18
CA SER A 205 2.74 -10.68 -23.17
C SER A 205 1.77 -9.51 -22.96
N ILE A 206 2.28 -8.39 -22.42
CA ILE A 206 1.54 -7.15 -22.26
C ILE A 206 1.75 -6.31 -23.52
N THR A 207 0.66 -5.95 -24.19
CA THR A 207 0.67 -5.19 -25.44
C THR A 207 0.97 -3.72 -25.21
N GLU A 208 1.43 -3.03 -26.26
CA GLU A 208 1.70 -1.59 -26.20
C GLU A 208 0.47 -0.76 -25.77
N GLU A 209 -0.72 -1.11 -26.28
CA GLU A 209 -1.98 -0.47 -25.88
C GLU A 209 -2.26 -0.61 -24.39
N GLU A 210 -1.95 -1.77 -23.81
CA GLU A 210 -2.14 -2.04 -22.39
C GLU A 210 -1.15 -1.25 -21.54
N VAL A 211 0.11 -1.13 -21.97
CA VAL A 211 1.12 -0.29 -21.31
C VAL A 211 0.68 1.19 -21.31
N VAL A 212 0.22 1.70 -22.44
CA VAL A 212 -0.24 3.10 -22.56
C VAL A 212 -1.42 3.37 -21.62
N LYS A 213 -2.38 2.44 -21.53
CA LYS A 213 -3.50 2.53 -20.59
C LYS A 213 -3.06 2.44 -19.14
N MET A 214 -2.09 1.58 -18.81
CA MET A 214 -1.53 1.46 -17.47
C MET A 214 -0.92 2.79 -16.99
N CYS A 215 -0.27 3.52 -17.89
CA CYS A 215 0.26 4.87 -17.63
C CYS A 215 -0.82 5.96 -17.58
N GLY A 216 -2.09 5.63 -17.82
CA GLY A 216 -3.18 6.62 -17.92
C GLY A 216 -3.02 7.58 -19.10
N LYS A 217 -2.31 7.16 -20.16
CA LYS A 217 -2.07 7.98 -21.35
C LYS A 217 -2.92 7.50 -22.52
N GLN A 218 -2.96 8.30 -23.58
CA GLN A 218 -3.65 7.97 -24.83
C GLN A 218 -2.72 7.43 -25.90
N THR A 219 -1.45 7.85 -25.89
CA THR A 219 -0.46 7.45 -26.89
C THR A 219 0.89 7.16 -26.25
N VAL A 220 1.69 6.32 -26.92
CA VAL A 220 3.08 6.02 -26.52
C VAL A 220 3.93 7.28 -26.41
N ASN A 221 3.65 8.29 -27.25
CA ASN A 221 4.41 9.55 -27.24
C ASN A 221 4.30 10.34 -25.94
N GLN A 222 3.26 10.09 -25.14
CA GLN A 222 3.04 10.73 -23.85
C GLN A 222 3.76 10.05 -22.68
N ILE A 223 4.47 8.94 -22.92
CA ILE A 223 5.25 8.22 -21.91
C ILE A 223 6.60 8.93 -21.73
N ASN A 224 6.74 9.73 -20.67
CA ASN A 224 7.95 10.47 -20.35
C ASN A 224 8.75 9.78 -19.24
N ALA A 225 9.76 10.46 -18.70
CA ALA A 225 10.66 9.89 -17.69
C ALA A 225 9.92 9.36 -16.44
N ASP A 226 8.84 10.03 -16.02
CA ASP A 226 8.05 9.62 -14.87
C ASP A 226 7.31 8.30 -15.14
N GLU A 227 6.69 8.16 -16.32
CA GLU A 227 6.04 6.91 -16.71
C GLU A 227 7.06 5.79 -16.95
N ILE A 228 8.24 6.08 -17.49
CA ILE A 228 9.33 5.11 -17.63
C ILE A 228 9.76 4.58 -16.26
N SER A 229 9.91 5.46 -15.27
CA SER A 229 10.20 5.10 -13.88
C SER A 229 9.11 4.20 -13.30
N MET A 230 7.84 4.56 -13.55
CA MET A 230 6.67 3.78 -13.14
C MET A 230 6.71 2.36 -13.71
N LEU A 231 6.96 2.26 -15.01
CA LEU A 231 6.98 1.03 -15.77
C LEU A 231 8.15 0.11 -15.36
N MET A 232 9.32 0.67 -15.07
CA MET A 232 10.44 -0.12 -14.52
C MET A 232 10.13 -0.69 -13.14
N GLY A 233 9.52 0.11 -12.26
CA GLY A 233 9.06 -0.41 -10.96
C GLY A 233 8.02 -1.51 -11.10
N THR A 234 7.15 -1.41 -12.11
CA THR A 234 6.16 -2.46 -12.44
C THR A 234 6.83 -3.76 -12.89
N ILE A 235 7.84 -3.67 -13.77
CA ILE A 235 8.62 -4.84 -14.21
C ILE A 235 9.31 -5.48 -13.00
N GLN A 236 9.86 -4.68 -12.09
CA GLN A 236 10.50 -5.21 -10.89
C GLN A 236 9.51 -5.95 -9.99
N ALA A 237 8.33 -5.37 -9.73
CA ALA A 237 7.27 -6.04 -8.98
C ALA A 237 6.81 -7.37 -9.62
N LEU A 238 6.77 -7.42 -10.95
CA LEU A 238 6.49 -8.66 -11.70
C LEU A 238 7.61 -9.70 -11.57
N LYS A 239 8.89 -9.28 -11.54
CA LYS A 239 10.04 -10.17 -11.33
C LYS A 239 10.08 -10.75 -9.92
N ASP A 240 9.77 -9.92 -8.93
CA ASP A 240 9.80 -10.29 -7.52
C ASP A 240 8.56 -11.11 -7.11
N GLY A 241 7.53 -11.15 -7.98
CA GLY A 241 6.29 -11.89 -7.73
C GLY A 241 5.31 -11.15 -6.82
N ASP A 242 5.54 -9.87 -6.54
CA ASP A 242 4.67 -9.01 -5.73
C ASP A 242 3.32 -8.71 -6.42
N THR A 243 3.28 -8.85 -7.75
CA THR A 243 2.07 -8.72 -8.56
C THR A 243 2.11 -9.72 -9.70
N THR A 244 0.93 -10.07 -10.22
CA THR A 244 0.79 -10.89 -11.44
C THR A 244 0.34 -10.06 -12.64
N VAL A 245 0.56 -10.57 -13.85
CA VAL A 245 0.05 -9.95 -15.08
C VAL A 245 -1.47 -9.83 -15.03
N ASP A 246 -2.15 -10.86 -14.53
CA ASP A 246 -3.61 -10.88 -14.41
C ASP A 246 -4.12 -9.80 -13.45
N GLU A 247 -3.48 -9.63 -12.30
CA GLU A 247 -3.85 -8.58 -11.33
C GLU A 247 -3.62 -7.18 -11.87
N LEU A 248 -2.52 -6.95 -12.61
CA LEU A 248 -2.24 -5.67 -13.26
C LEU A 248 -3.26 -5.38 -14.37
N MET A 249 -3.59 -6.40 -15.18
CA MET A 249 -4.39 -6.19 -16.38
C MET A 249 -5.90 -6.32 -16.15
N LYS A 250 -6.33 -6.80 -14.98
CA LYS A 250 -7.74 -7.08 -14.68
C LYS A 250 -8.67 -5.94 -15.08
N SER A 251 -8.45 -4.72 -14.58
CA SER A 251 -9.32 -3.58 -14.90
C SER A 251 -9.23 -3.14 -16.38
N ILE A 252 -8.07 -3.34 -17.01
CA ILE A 252 -7.81 -2.92 -18.39
C ILE A 252 -8.44 -3.91 -19.39
N ARG A 253 -8.37 -5.21 -19.12
CA ARG A 253 -8.92 -6.28 -19.95
C ARG A 253 -10.42 -6.45 -19.72
N ASP A 254 -10.89 -6.44 -18.47
CA ASP A 254 -12.33 -6.51 -18.15
C ASP A 254 -13.08 -5.34 -18.82
N SER A 255 -12.50 -4.13 -18.79
CA SER A 255 -13.10 -2.97 -19.46
C SER A 255 -13.04 -3.04 -20.99
N LYS A 256 -12.06 -3.75 -21.57
CA LYS A 256 -11.98 -4.00 -23.02
C LYS A 256 -13.02 -5.03 -23.46
N GLU A 257 -13.20 -6.11 -22.70
CA GLU A 257 -14.23 -7.13 -22.96
C GLU A 257 -15.66 -6.55 -22.87
N VAL A 258 -15.97 -5.77 -21.83
CA VAL A 258 -17.29 -5.13 -21.69
C VAL A 258 -17.56 -4.15 -22.84
N LYS A 259 -16.55 -3.42 -23.31
CA LYS A 259 -16.68 -2.53 -24.48
C LYS A 259 -16.88 -3.32 -25.77
N ASN A 260 -16.11 -4.38 -25.98
CA ASN A 260 -16.23 -5.23 -27.16
C ASN A 260 -17.61 -5.89 -27.23
N ASN A 261 -18.14 -6.38 -26.11
CA ASN A 261 -19.48 -6.99 -26.06
C ASN A 261 -20.58 -5.96 -26.39
N ARG A 262 -20.48 -4.73 -25.88
CA ARG A 262 -21.43 -3.66 -26.24
C ARG A 262 -21.35 -3.26 -27.72
N ILE A 263 -20.14 -3.21 -28.29
CA ILE A 263 -19.95 -2.90 -29.71
C ILE A 263 -20.51 -4.04 -30.57
N ALA A 264 -20.31 -5.29 -30.16
CA ALA A 264 -20.90 -6.46 -30.81
C ALA A 264 -22.44 -6.43 -30.75
N GLU A 265 -23.05 -6.16 -29.60
CA GLU A 265 -24.50 -6.02 -29.45
C GLU A 265 -25.08 -4.87 -30.31
N ILE A 266 -24.37 -3.75 -30.41
CA ILE A 266 -24.79 -2.61 -31.25
C ILE A 266 -24.62 -2.96 -32.73
N ALA A 267 -23.56 -3.67 -33.11
CA ALA A 267 -23.33 -4.15 -34.47
C ALA A 267 -24.38 -5.20 -34.88
N GLU A 268 -24.76 -6.12 -34.00
CA GLU A 268 -25.84 -7.09 -34.22
C GLU A 268 -27.20 -6.39 -34.38
N LYS A 269 -27.50 -5.38 -33.55
CA LYS A 269 -28.71 -4.54 -33.70
C LYS A 269 -28.71 -3.69 -34.96
N ALA A 270 -27.55 -3.22 -35.42
CA ALA A 270 -27.42 -2.42 -36.64
C ALA A 270 -27.41 -3.26 -37.92
N ALA A 271 -27.00 -4.54 -37.83
CA ALA A 271 -26.98 -5.48 -38.94
C ALA A 271 -28.36 -6.10 -39.27
N GLY A 272 -29.41 -5.77 -38.52
CA GLY A 272 -30.78 -6.15 -38.86
C GLY A 272 -31.01 -7.66 -38.91
N ILE A 273 -30.46 -8.42 -37.97
CA ILE A 273 -30.91 -9.79 -37.75
C ILE A 273 -32.26 -9.70 -37.02
N GLU A 274 -33.34 -9.77 -37.79
CA GLU A 274 -34.65 -10.15 -37.24
C GLU A 274 -34.47 -11.47 -36.48
N GLU A 275 -34.72 -11.45 -35.17
CA GLU A 275 -34.97 -12.68 -34.41
C GLU A 275 -36.06 -13.45 -35.16
N GLN A 276 -35.69 -14.58 -35.77
CA GLN A 276 -36.68 -15.57 -36.15
C GLN A 276 -37.40 -15.98 -34.87
N PRO A 277 -38.75 -15.94 -34.84
CA PRO A 277 -39.49 -16.35 -33.67
C PRO A 277 -39.22 -17.84 -33.44
N LYS A 278 -38.85 -18.18 -32.20
CA LYS A 278 -38.85 -19.57 -31.73
C LYS A 278 -40.21 -20.20 -32.09
N PRO A 279 -40.24 -21.42 -32.67
CA PRO A 279 -41.50 -22.03 -33.07
C PRO A 279 -42.40 -22.25 -31.85
N GLU A 280 -43.59 -21.66 -31.92
CA GLU A 280 -44.71 -21.88 -31.02
C GLU A 280 -45.08 -23.37 -31.03
N GLN A 281 -45.19 -23.95 -29.83
CA GLN A 281 -45.82 -25.25 -29.65
C GLN A 281 -47.32 -25.11 -29.98
N PRO A 282 -47.94 -26.10 -30.64
CA PRO A 282 -49.28 -25.96 -31.17
C PRO A 282 -50.33 -25.86 -30.05
N VAL A 283 -51.13 -24.80 -30.15
CA VAL A 283 -52.38 -24.59 -29.39
C VAL A 283 -53.41 -25.64 -29.82
N ASN A 284 -53.77 -26.53 -28.90
CA ASN A 284 -54.91 -27.41 -29.07
C ASN A 284 -56.19 -26.60 -28.80
N GLN A 285 -57.08 -26.51 -29.80
CA GLN A 285 -58.35 -25.80 -29.68
C GLN A 285 -59.36 -26.55 -28.80
N PRO A 286 -60.34 -25.83 -28.20
CA PRO A 286 -61.17 -26.34 -27.12
C PRO A 286 -62.44 -27.03 -27.64
N GLN A 287 -62.80 -28.16 -27.02
CA GLN A 287 -64.19 -28.61 -26.98
C GLN A 287 -64.62 -28.91 -25.54
N SER A 288 -65.66 -28.15 -25.16
CA SER A 288 -66.59 -28.28 -24.05
C SER A 288 -66.86 -29.72 -23.57
N ASN A 289 -66.85 -29.97 -22.26
CA ASN A 289 -68.05 -29.89 -21.41
C ASN A 289 -67.84 -30.51 -20.00
N THR A 290 -68.43 -29.84 -19.00
CA THR A 290 -69.05 -30.39 -17.77
C THR A 290 -68.18 -31.18 -16.77
N SER A 291 -68.04 -30.65 -15.54
CA SER A 291 -68.77 -31.11 -14.32
C SER A 291 -68.02 -30.79 -13.01
N ASN A 292 -68.75 -30.13 -12.10
CA ASN A 292 -68.71 -30.22 -10.62
C ASN A 292 -67.50 -29.72 -9.79
N GLU A 293 -67.66 -28.51 -9.24
CA GLU A 293 -67.80 -28.16 -7.81
C GLU A 293 -66.85 -28.68 -6.68
N PRO A 294 -66.75 -27.98 -5.53
CA PRO A 294 -65.47 -27.47 -5.00
C PRO A 294 -65.17 -27.92 -3.56
N VAL A 295 -63.92 -27.80 -3.07
CA VAL A 295 -63.69 -27.71 -1.60
C VAL A 295 -62.49 -26.81 -1.24
N GLN A 296 -62.79 -25.94 -0.28
CA GLN A 296 -62.01 -24.96 0.46
C GLN A 296 -60.85 -25.50 1.34
N LYS A 297 -60.08 -24.51 1.88
CA LYS A 297 -59.46 -24.42 3.22
C LYS A 297 -58.06 -25.06 3.34
N THR A 298 -57.07 -24.46 4.01
CA THR A 298 -57.12 -23.69 5.28
C THR A 298 -55.88 -22.79 5.44
N LEU A 299 -56.09 -21.60 5.99
CA LEU A 299 -55.11 -20.75 6.68
C LEU A 299 -54.71 -21.39 8.02
N LEU A 300 -53.40 -21.44 8.31
CA LEU A 300 -52.79 -21.08 9.60
C LEU A 300 -51.28 -20.96 9.41
#